data_AF-X0XVW6-F1
#
_entry.id   AF-X0XVW6-F1
#
_cell.length_a   1.000
_cell.length_b   1.000
_cell.length_c   1.000
_cell.angle_alpha   90.00
_cell.angle_beta   90.00
_cell.angle_gamma   90.00
#
_symmetry.space_group_name_H-M   'P 1'
#
loop_
_entity.id
_entity.type
_entity.pdbx_description
1 polymer ?
#
loop_
_entity_poly.entity_id
_entity_poly.type
_entity_poly.pdbx_seq_one_letter_code
_entity_poly.pdbx_strand_id
1 'polypeptide(L)' 'MDTAGMTMHSKIREAVERLGEGRVMYGSDVPLGHPAWEIPKVKVSGLDEEQLRKVLYENAHKIYDL' A
#
# COMPACT_ATOMS: atom_id res chain seq x y z
N MET A 1 -8.69 1.66 -1.99
CA MET A 1 -7.86 2.83 -1.63
C MET A 1 -6.42 2.48 -1.95
N ASP A 2 -5.63 3.43 -2.43
CA ASP A 2 -4.19 3.22 -2.59
C ASP A 2 -3.33 4.08 -1.63
N THR A 3 -2.02 3.88 -1.64
CA THR A 3 -1.05 4.55 -0.73
C THR A 3 -0.40 5.81 -1.31
N ALA A 4 -0.74 6.22 -2.53
CA ALA A 4 -0.17 7.40 -3.19
C ALA A 4 -0.43 8.66 -2.36
N GLY A 5 0.54 9.57 -2.33
CA GLY A 5 0.45 10.82 -1.58
C GLY A 5 0.35 10.69 -0.05
N MET A 6 0.30 9.46 0.51
CA MET A 6 0.24 9.27 1.96
C MET A 6 1.60 9.56 2.57
N THR A 7 1.77 10.62 3.36
CA THR A 7 3.07 10.98 3.93
C THR A 7 3.42 10.24 5.22
N MET A 8 2.42 9.66 5.90
CA MET A 8 2.58 8.94 7.17
C MET A 8 2.44 7.43 6.95
N HIS A 9 3.53 6.68 7.09
CA HIS A 9 3.51 5.21 6.95
C HIS A 9 2.56 4.52 7.95
N SER A 10 2.39 5.07 9.16
CA SER A 10 1.45 4.56 10.17
C SER A 10 -0.01 4.62 9.72
N LYS A 11 -0.38 5.55 8.82
CA LYS A 11 -1.73 5.65 8.26
C LYS A 11 -2.05 4.54 7.26
N ILE A 12 -1.03 3.92 6.67
CA ILE A 12 -1.22 2.74 5.81
C ILE A 12 -1.68 1.54 6.66
N ARG A 13 -1.06 1.34 7.83
CA ARG A 13 -1.49 0.33 8.79
C ARG A 13 -2.91 0.59 9.32
N GLU A 14 -3.19 1.83 9.72
CA GLU A 14 -4.54 2.21 10.14
C GLU A 14 -5.58 1.92 9.05
N ALA A 15 -5.26 2.19 7.79
CA ALA A 15 -6.14 1.88 6.66
C ALA A 15 -6.38 0.37 6.52
N VAL A 16 -5.35 -0.46 6.65
CA VAL A 16 -5.48 -1.93 6.62
C VAL A 16 -6.35 -2.43 7.77
N GLU A 17 -6.13 -1.94 9.00
CA GLU A 17 -6.90 -2.33 10.19
C GLU A 17 -8.38 -1.90 10.09
N ARG A 18 -8.66 -0.72 9.54
CA ARG A 18 -10.03 -0.16 9.48
C ARG A 18 -10.82 -0.57 8.26
N LEU A 19 -10.18 -0.67 7.10
CA LEU A 19 -10.84 -0.98 5.83
C LEU A 19 -10.77 -2.47 5.48
N GLY A 20 -9.90 -3.22 6.14
CA GLY A 20 -9.56 -4.58 5.80
C GLY A 20 -8.43 -4.64 4.78
N GLU A 21 -7.52 -5.59 4.97
CA GLU A 21 -6.33 -5.79 4.14
C GLU A 21 -6.64 -5.96 2.65
N GLY A 22 -7.80 -6.51 2.27
CA GLY A 22 -8.20 -6.72 0.87
C GLY A 22 -8.68 -5.46 0.13
N ARG A 23 -8.65 -4.27 0.75
CA ARG A 23 -9.16 -3.01 0.18
C ARG A 23 -8.10 -1.91 0.05
N VAL A 24 -6.86 -2.21 0.42
CA VAL A 24 -5.71 -1.28 0.39
C VAL A 24 -4.67 -1.79 -0.59
N MET A 25 -4.23 -0.97 -1.53
CA MET A 25 -3.21 -1.35 -2.53
C MET A 25 -2.10 -0.29 -2.62
N TYR A 26 -0.96 -0.67 -3.17
CA TYR A 26 0.13 0.25 -3.42
C TYR A 26 -0.22 1.20 -4.58
N GLY A 27 0.10 2.47 -4.40
CA GLY A 27 0.10 3.50 -5.45
C GLY A 27 1.44 4.24 -5.41
N SER A 28 2.08 4.41 -6.57
CA SER A 28 3.40 5.05 -6.68
C SER A 28 3.35 6.58 -6.79
N ASP A 29 2.20 7.13 -7.14
CA ASP A 29 2.00 8.56 -7.42
C ASP A 29 2.90 9.13 -8.54
N VAL A 30 3.51 8.29 -9.39
CA VAL A 30 4.37 8.76 -10.51
C VAL A 30 3.53 9.62 -11.46
N PRO A 31 4.01 10.82 -11.87
CA PRO A 31 5.37 11.36 -11.72
C PRO A 31 5.66 12.18 -10.44
N LEU A 32 4.69 12.36 -9.55
CA LEU A 32 4.84 13.16 -8.33
C LEU A 32 5.58 12.39 -7.22
N GLY A 33 5.28 11.11 -7.05
CA GLY A 33 5.97 10.19 -6.16
C GLY A 33 6.96 9.30 -6.91
N HIS A 34 8.16 9.12 -6.35
CA HIS A 34 9.14 8.20 -6.92
C HIS A 34 9.06 6.84 -6.21
N PRO A 35 9.00 5.70 -6.95
CA PRO A 35 8.84 4.37 -6.35
C PRO A 35 9.90 4.01 -5.32
N ALA A 36 11.13 4.51 -5.47
CA ALA A 36 12.21 4.30 -4.52
C ALA A 36 11.94 4.89 -3.11
N TRP A 37 10.99 5.82 -2.98
CA TRP A 37 10.54 6.37 -1.68
C TRP A 37 9.22 5.76 -1.25
N GLU A 38 8.31 5.57 -2.20
CA GLU A 38 6.95 5.08 -1.95
C GLU A 38 6.91 3.61 -1.51
N ILE A 39 7.75 2.75 -2.08
CA ILE A 39 7.79 1.33 -1.70
C ILE A 39 8.36 1.14 -0.27
N PRO A 40 9.52 1.73 0.11
CA PRO A 40 10.00 1.64 1.48
C PRO A 40 9.01 2.18 2.51
N LYS A 41 8.26 3.24 2.18
CA LYS A 41 7.19 3.78 3.04
C LYS A 41 6.13 2.73 3.39
N VAL A 42 5.68 1.94 2.42
CA VAL A 42 4.76 0.82 2.69
C VAL A 42 5.45 -0.24 3.55
N LYS A 43 6.71 -0.59 3.26
CA LYS A 43 7.46 -1.62 4.01
C LYS A 43 7.66 -1.27 5.48
N VAL A 44 7.79 0.00 5.83
CA VAL A 44 7.97 0.46 7.22
C VAL A 44 6.64 0.82 7.93
N SER A 45 5.49 0.53 7.31
CA SER A 45 4.16 0.85 7.88
C SER A 45 3.78 0.03 9.11
N GLY A 46 4.53 -1.04 9.43
CA GLY A 46 4.24 -1.94 10.53
C GLY A 46 3.21 -3.03 10.19
N LEU A 47 2.96 -3.25 8.89
CA LEU A 47 2.27 -4.42 8.36
C LEU A 47 3.16 -5.66 8.43
N ASP A 48 2.54 -6.82 8.64
CA ASP A 48 3.25 -8.10 8.54
C ASP A 48 3.53 -8.51 7.07
N GLU A 49 4.26 -9.60 6.88
CA GLU A 49 4.66 -10.05 5.55
C GLU A 49 3.49 -10.41 4.64
N GLU A 50 2.39 -10.95 5.17
CA GLU A 50 1.21 -11.31 4.39
C GLU A 50 0.47 -10.05 3.92
N GLN A 51 0.26 -9.11 4.84
CA GLN A 51 -0.33 -7.82 4.56
C GLN A 51 0.51 -7.02 3.55
N LEU A 52 1.83 -7.06 3.66
CA LEU A 52 2.73 -6.41 2.70
C LEU A 52 2.59 -7.00 1.30
N ARG A 53 2.49 -8.32 1.14
CA ARG A 53 2.25 -8.95 -0.18
C ARG A 53 0.92 -8.52 -0.77
N LYS A 54 -0.14 -8.50 0.05
CA LYS A 54 -1.48 -8.05 -0.36
C LYS A 54 -1.46 -6.60 -0.83
N VAL A 55 -0.92 -5.70 -0.01
CA VAL A 55 -0.90 -4.26 -0.32
C VAL A 55 0.02 -3.96 -1.51
N LEU A 56 1.22 -4.55 -1.58
CA LEU A 56 2.18 -4.25 -2.65
C LEU A 56 1.79 -4.86 -4.00
N TYR A 57 0.97 -5.92 -4.04
CA TYR A 57 0.69 -6.65 -5.28
C TYR A 57 -0.69 -7.31 -5.34
N GLU A 58 -0.98 -8.27 -4.45
CA GLU A 58 -2.09 -9.23 -4.68
C GLU A 58 -3.46 -8.55 -4.78
N ASN A 59 -3.67 -7.47 -4.02
CA ASN A 59 -4.92 -6.72 -4.08
C ASN A 59 -5.11 -6.02 -5.42
N ALA A 60 -4.06 -5.38 -5.96
CA ALA A 60 -4.14 -4.74 -7.26
C ALA A 60 -4.40 -5.79 -8.36
N HIS A 61 -3.67 -6.91 -8.32
CA HIS A 61 -3.85 -8.00 -9.26
C HIS A 61 -5.27 -8.58 -9.24
N LYS A 62 -5.85 -8.75 -8.05
CA LYS A 62 -7.23 -9.22 -7.87
C LYS A 62 -8.28 -8.21 -8.29
N ILE A 63 -8.09 -6.92 -7.99
CA ILE A 63 -9.06 -5.86 -8.28
C ILE A 63 -9.09 -5.53 -9.77
N TYR A 64 -7.92 -5.52 -10.42
CA TYR A 64 -7.79 -5.17 -11.83
C TYR A 64 -7.85 -6.37 -12.78
N ASP A 65 -8.00 -7.59 -12.26
CA ASP A 65 -8.04 -8.84 -13.04
C ASP A 65 -6.84 -8.97 -13.98
N LEU A 66 -5.64 -8.79 -13.40
CA LEU A 66 -4.34 -8.86 -14.11
C LEU A 66 -3.79 -10.29 -14.17
#